data_AF-A0A832GPQ3-F1
#
_entry.id   AF-A0A832GPQ3-F1
#
_cell.length_a   1.000
_cell.length_b   1.000
_cell.length_c   1.000
_cell.angle_alpha   90.00
_cell.angle_beta   90.00
_cell.angle_gamma   90.00
#
_symmetry.space_group_name_H-M   'P 1'
#
loop_
_entity.id
_entity.type
_entity.pdbx_description
1 polymer ?
#
loop_
_entity_poly.entity_id
_entity_poly.type
_entity_poly.pdbx_seq_one_letter_code
_entity_poly.pdbx_strand_id
1 'polypeptide(L)' 'MVKKIVTRFIIAKKKGRKKGVFYKSPRIYLSTKLTDDSSFPFKENDRVLVKIQGKKLIIEKYGSKIEKAKRKNS' A
#
# COMPACT_ATOMS: atom_id res chain seq x y z
N MET A 1 -6.65 -0.72 20.10
CA MET A 1 -5.34 -0.55 19.44
C MET A 1 -4.76 -1.89 19.04
N VAL A 2 -5.04 -2.31 17.81
CA VAL A 2 -4.45 -3.51 17.20
C VAL A 2 -3.03 -3.20 16.73
N LYS A 3 -2.02 -3.86 17.31
CA LYS A 3 -0.59 -3.61 16.97
C LYS A 3 -0.07 -4.43 15.80
N LYS A 4 -0.64 -5.62 15.54
CA LYS A 4 -0.20 -6.53 14.47
C LYS A 4 -1.32 -7.47 14.06
N ILE A 5 -1.29 -7.92 12.81
CA ILE A 5 -2.16 -8.98 12.30
C ILE A 5 -1.42 -9.81 11.24
N VAL A 6 -1.75 -11.10 11.15
CA VAL A 6 -1.30 -11.96 10.05
C VAL A 6 -2.33 -11.89 8.94
N THR A 7 -1.87 -11.66 7.70
CA THR A 7 -2.72 -11.59 6.52
C THR A 7 -2.06 -12.24 5.32
N ARG A 8 -2.81 -12.40 4.23
CA ARG A 8 -2.35 -13.05 3.00
C ARG A 8 -1.83 -12.03 1.99
N PHE A 9 -0.67 -12.32 1.44
CA PHE A 9 -0.19 -11.73 0.20
C PHE A 9 -0.75 -12.55 -0.97
N ILE A 10 -1.54 -11.92 -1.83
CA ILE A 10 -2.19 -12.59 -2.96
C ILE A 10 -1.74 -11.94 -4.27
N ILE A 11 -1.64 -12.75 -5.33
CA ILE A 11 -1.40 -12.27 -6.68
C ILE A 11 -2.69 -12.43 -7.47
N ALA A 12 -3.45 -11.35 -7.59
CA ALA A 12 -4.65 -11.35 -8.41
C ALA A 12 -4.26 -11.37 -9.89
N LYS A 13 -4.83 -12.29 -10.68
CA LYS A 13 -4.68 -12.32 -12.13
C LYS A 13 -5.89 -11.63 -12.76
N LYS A 14 -5.67 -10.52 -13.47
CA LYS A 14 -6.73 -9.85 -14.23
C LYS A 14 -6.55 -10.13 -15.72
N LYS A 15 -7.63 -10.52 -16.40
CA LYS A 15 -7.64 -10.62 -17.86
C LYS A 15 -7.36 -9.23 -18.44
N GLY A 16 -6.37 -9.16 -19.32
CA GLY A 16 -6.08 -7.99 -20.12
C GLY A 16 -7.11 -7.81 -21.23
N ARG A 17 -7.12 -6.62 -21.85
CA ARG A 17 -8.02 -6.32 -22.98
C ARG A 17 -7.69 -7.12 -24.24
N LYS A 18 -6.44 -7.59 -24.39
CA LYS A 18 -6.01 -8.46 -25.49
C LYS A 18 -6.18 -9.94 -25.12
N LYS A 19 -6.68 -10.74 -26.06
CA LYS A 19 -6.86 -12.20 -25.90
C LYS A 19 -5.54 -12.85 -25.47
N GLY A 20 -5.56 -13.61 -24.38
CA GLY A 20 -4.39 -14.31 -23.84
C GLY A 20 -3.50 -13.51 -22.89
N VAL A 21 -3.70 -12.19 -22.74
CA VAL A 21 -2.90 -11.38 -21.81
C VAL A 21 -3.52 -11.41 -20.41
N PHE A 22 -2.70 -11.65 -19.38
CA PHE A 22 -3.09 -11.54 -17.98
C PHE A 22 -2.12 -10.64 -17.23
N TYR A 23 -2.64 -9.66 -16.51
CA TYR A 23 -1.86 -8.81 -15.62
C TYR A 23 -1.88 -9.36 -14.21
N LYS A 24 -0.70 -9.45 -13.59
CA LYS A 24 -0.54 -9.78 -12.17
C LYS A 24 -0.69 -8.49 -11.37
N SER A 25 -1.58 -8.50 -10.40
CA SER A 25 -1.80 -7.43 -9.44
C SER A 25 -1.55 -8.01 -8.04
N PRO A 26 -0.32 -7.87 -7.51
CA PRO A 26 -0.03 -8.21 -6.13
C PRO A 26 -0.88 -7.34 -5.19
N ARG A 27 -1.45 -7.95 -4.16
CA ARG A 27 -2.29 -7.28 -3.17
C ARG A 27 -1.98 -7.83 -1.78
N ILE A 28 -2.01 -6.93 -0.81
CA ILE A 28 -2.02 -7.26 0.61
C ILE A 28 -3.42 -6.93 1.10
N TYR A 29 -4.14 -7.93 1.61
CA TYR A 29 -5.42 -7.68 2.26
C TYR A 29 -5.19 -7.17 3.67
N LEU A 30 -5.85 -6.10 4.08
CA LEU A 30 -5.86 -5.64 5.47
C LEU A 30 -7.27 -5.88 6.02
N SER A 31 -7.37 -6.53 7.18
CA SER A 31 -8.67 -6.83 7.78
C SER A 31 -9.35 -5.57 8.30
N THR A 32 -10.67 -5.53 8.32
CA THR A 32 -11.49 -4.49 8.97
C THR A 32 -11.10 -4.25 10.43
N LYS A 33 -10.79 -5.32 11.18
CA LYS A 33 -10.27 -5.23 12.56
C LYS A 33 -9.00 -4.35 12.70
N LEU A 34 -8.19 -4.25 11.64
CA LEU A 34 -7.01 -3.38 11.60
C LEU A 34 -7.37 -2.01 11.03
N THR A 35 -8.16 -1.94 9.96
CA THR A 35 -8.42 -0.69 9.22
C THR A 35 -9.43 0.22 9.91
N ASP A 36 -10.33 -0.33 10.71
CA ASP A 36 -11.39 0.41 11.41
C ASP A 36 -10.92 0.85 12.82
N ASP A 37 -9.73 0.41 13.26
CA ASP A 37 -9.12 0.90 14.50
C ASP A 37 -8.76 2.38 14.32
N SER A 38 -9.13 3.23 15.28
CA SER A 38 -8.91 4.67 15.21
C SER A 38 -7.43 5.08 15.10
N SER A 39 -6.51 4.18 15.46
CA SER A 39 -5.07 4.37 15.31
C SER A 39 -4.52 3.96 13.93
N PHE A 40 -5.35 3.40 13.04
CA PHE A 40 -4.93 3.01 11.70
C PHE A 40 -4.47 4.23 10.91
N PRO A 41 -3.26 4.21 10.31
CA PRO A 41 -2.62 5.44 9.84
C PRO A 41 -3.14 5.92 8.49
N PHE A 42 -3.96 5.15 7.76
CA PHE A 42 -4.40 5.48 6.40
C PHE A 42 -5.91 5.67 6.31
N LYS A 43 -6.33 6.51 5.36
CA LYS A 43 -7.72 6.68 4.94
C LYS A 43 -7.90 6.22 3.50
N GLU A 44 -9.14 6.01 3.10
CA GLU A 44 -9.46 5.74 1.70
C GLU A 44 -8.92 6.85 0.80
N ASN A 45 -8.34 6.48 -0.34
CA ASN A 45 -7.70 7.38 -1.32
C ASN A 45 -6.42 8.12 -0.84
N ASP A 46 -5.90 7.82 0.35
CA ASP A 46 -4.57 8.31 0.74
C ASP A 46 -3.51 7.81 -0.26
N ARG A 47 -2.67 8.74 -0.74
CA ARG A 47 -1.42 8.34 -1.39
C ARG A 47 -0.49 7.76 -0.33
N VAL A 48 0.24 6.69 -0.67
CA VAL A 48 1.20 6.05 0.23
C VAL A 48 2.56 5.87 -0.45
N LEU A 49 3.62 6.03 0.33
CA LEU A 49 4.97 5.63 -0.05
C LEU A 49 5.16 4.18 0.39
N VAL A 50 5.53 3.31 -0.55
CA VAL A 50 5.90 1.93 -0.27
C VAL A 50 7.40 1.79 -0.49
N LYS A 51 8.13 1.34 0.53
CA LYS A 51 9.59 1.14 0.46
C LYS A 51 9.99 -0.20 1.05
N ILE A 52 11.13 -0.71 0.57
CA ILE A 52 11.77 -1.92 1.11
C ILE A 52 12.85 -1.47 2.08
N GLN A 53 12.84 -2.01 3.30
CA GLN A 53 13.89 -1.81 4.29
C GLN A 53 14.33 -3.17 4.85
N GLY A 54 15.48 -3.65 4.38
CA GLY A 54 15.94 -5.00 4.66
C GLY A 54 14.91 -6.05 4.19
N LYS A 55 14.45 -6.91 5.10
CA LYS A 55 13.43 -7.95 4.83
C LYS A 55 11.99 -7.48 5.08
N LYS A 56 11.74 -6.17 5.18
CA LYS A 56 10.43 -5.60 5.51
C LYS A 56 9.90 -4.72 4.38
N LEU A 57 8.60 -4.80 4.12
CA LEU A 57 7.88 -3.81 3.34
C LEU A 57 7.29 -2.78 4.31
N ILE A 58 7.64 -1.51 4.13
CA ILE A 58 7.16 -0.40 4.96
C ILE A 58 6.25 0.47 4.10
N ILE A 59 5.07 0.78 4.64
CA ILE A 59 4.07 1.65 4.00
C ILE A 59 3.91 2.88 4.88
N GLU A 60 4.05 4.06 4.28
CA GLU A 60 3.99 5.35 4.96
C GLU A 60 3.03 6.29 4.24
N LYS A 61 2.42 7.24 4.96
CA LYS A 61 1.58 8.27 4.33
C LYS A 61 2.41 9.11 3.37
N TYR A 62 1.95 9.25 2.14
CA TYR A 62 2.57 10.12 1.15
C TYR A 62 2.02 11.53 1.37
N GLY A 63 2.72 12.36 2.17
CA GLY A 63 2.19 13.67 2.58
C GLY A 63 3.24 14.76 2.88
N SER A 64 3.13 15.85 2.12
CA SER A 64 3.72 17.20 2.21
C SER A 64 5.25 17.38 2.26
N LYS A 65 6.01 16.73 3.15
CA LYS A 65 7.46 17.00 3.26
C LYS A 65 8.27 16.49 2.06
N ILE A 66 7.87 15.34 1.49
CA ILE A 66 8.56 14.74 0.33
C ILE A 66 8.23 15.51 -0.96
N GLU A 67 6.98 15.99 -1.14
CA GLU A 67 6.63 16.91 -2.23
C GLU A 67 7.34 18.26 -2.12
N LYS A 68 7.47 18.83 -0.91
CA LYS A 68 8.25 20.05 -0.66
C LYS A 68 9.75 19.86 -0.93
N ALA A 69 10.33 18.71 -0.57
CA ALA A 69 11.73 18.40 -0.83
C ALA A 69 12.01 18.23 -2.33
N LYS A 70 11.09 17.61 -3.09
CA LYS A 70 11.19 17.54 -4.56
C LYS A 70 11.11 18.92 -5.24
N ARG A 71 10.20 19.80 -4.80
CA ARG A 71 10.06 21.16 -5.35
C ARG A 71 11.24 22.10 -5.05
N LYS A 72 12.06 21.82 -4.04
CA LYS A 72 13.27 22.62 -3.72
C LYS A 72 14.51 22.24 -4.54
N ASN A 73 14.50 21.08 -5.18
CA ASN A 73 15.62 20.52 -5.94
C ASN A 73 15.28 20.37 -7.45
N SER A 74 14.32 21.14 -7.95
CA SER A 74 13.93 21.21 -9.37
C SER A 74 13.89 22.66 -9.81
#